data_AF-A0A6L9QWU8-F1
#
_entry.id   AF-A0A6L9QWU8-F1
#
_cell.length_a   1.000
_cell.length_b   1.000
_cell.length_c   1.000
_cell.angle_alpha   90.00
_cell.angle_beta   90.00
_cell.angle_gamma   90.00
#
_symmetry.space_group_name_H-M   'P 1'
#
loop_
_entity.id
_entity.type
_entity.pdbx_description
1 polymer ?
#
loop_
_entity_poly.entity_id
_entity_poly.type
_entity_poly.pdbx_seq_one_letter_code
_entity_poly.pdbx_strand_id
1 'polypeptide(L)'
;MRDEPATGRRGRANALYPDGYRRGSDVKFEADSLADVLVRLRRAQGQLGGVIQMIENERDCKDVIAQLAAVSRALDRAGFKIIATGLEQCVREGADPDQAQLDRAHLEKLFMSLA
;
A
#
# COMPACT_ATOMS: atom_id res chain seq x y z
N MET A 1 6.50 47.58 18.45
CA MET A 1 6.36 46.15 18.76
C MET A 1 5.66 45.49 17.59
N ARG A 2 6.43 44.83 16.73
CA ARG A 2 5.91 43.92 15.70
C ARG A 2 6.22 42.52 16.25
N ASP A 3 5.21 41.75 16.57
CA ASP A 3 5.36 40.34 16.91
C ASP A 3 4.87 39.52 15.72
N GLU A 4 5.84 38.96 14.99
CA GLU A 4 5.65 37.84 14.06
C GLU A 4 5.78 36.53 14.86
N PRO A 5 4.84 35.58 14.74
CA PRO A 5 5.11 34.20 15.10
C PRO A 5 5.27 33.31 13.87
N ALA A 6 6.52 32.85 13.72
CA ALA A 6 6.97 31.52 13.34
C ALA A 6 6.21 30.76 12.25
N THR A 7 6.75 30.82 11.04
CA THR A 7 6.55 29.85 9.96
C THR A 7 6.89 28.43 10.42
N GLY A 8 5.87 27.63 10.73
CA GLY A 8 6.02 26.20 10.97
C GLY A 8 6.49 25.48 9.70
N ARG A 9 7.68 24.87 9.76
CA ARG A 9 8.19 23.96 8.71
C ARG A 9 7.21 22.80 8.53
N ARG A 10 6.40 22.85 7.46
CA ARG A 10 5.56 21.73 7.03
C ARG A 10 6.47 20.61 6.53
N GLY A 11 6.47 19.50 7.28
CA GLY A 11 7.21 18.28 7.00
C GLY A 11 6.84 17.66 5.66
N ARG A 12 7.85 17.08 5.01
CA ARG A 12 7.82 16.41 3.71
C ARG A 12 7.05 15.08 3.74
N ALA A 13 5.74 15.12 3.96
CA ALA A 13 4.90 13.91 4.00
C ALA A 13 4.14 13.61 2.69
N ASN A 14 4.32 14.42 1.64
CA ASN A 14 3.40 14.45 0.50
C ASN A 14 3.87 13.72 -0.78
N ALA A 15 4.90 12.86 -0.72
CA ALA A 15 5.49 12.26 -1.92
C ALA A 15 5.14 10.77 -2.15
N LEU A 16 4.50 10.11 -1.19
CA LEU A 16 4.20 8.67 -1.23
C LEU A 16 2.71 8.34 -1.47
N TYR A 17 1.85 9.35 -1.57
CA TYR A 17 0.41 9.15 -1.77
C TYR A 17 -0.11 10.03 -2.92
N PRO A 18 -0.92 9.47 -3.85
CA PRO A 18 -1.52 10.25 -4.93
C PRO A 18 -2.53 11.28 -4.40
N ASP A 19 -2.67 12.38 -5.14
CA ASP A 19 -3.57 13.48 -4.83
C ASP A 19 -5.03 12.99 -4.79
N GLY A 20 -5.71 13.12 -3.64
CA GLY A 20 -7.08 12.65 -3.43
C GLY A 20 -7.32 11.68 -2.26
N TYR A 21 -6.27 11.22 -1.57
CA TYR A 21 -6.40 10.42 -0.35
C TYR A 21 -6.86 11.31 0.83
N ARG A 22 -8.18 11.42 1.05
CA ARG A 22 -8.73 12.08 2.24
C ARG A 22 -8.36 11.22 3.45
N ARG A 23 -7.63 11.80 4.41
CA ARG A 23 -7.32 11.25 5.74
C ARG A 23 -8.62 11.03 6.55
N GLY A 24 -9.41 10.04 6.15
CA GLY A 24 -10.61 9.56 6.81
C GLY A 24 -10.50 8.05 6.91
N SER A 25 -10.58 7.57 8.15
CA SER A 25 -10.33 6.20 8.64
C SER A 25 -8.91 5.63 8.41
N ASP A 26 -8.04 5.91 9.38
CA ASP A 26 -6.78 5.14 9.55
C ASP A 26 -7.14 3.73 10.02
N VAL A 27 -7.37 2.79 9.09
CA VAL A 27 -7.37 1.35 9.38
C VAL A 27 -5.96 1.00 9.87
N LYS A 28 -5.81 0.81 11.18
CA LYS A 28 -4.53 0.44 11.79
C LYS A 28 -4.37 -1.07 11.73
N PHE A 29 -3.38 -1.53 10.99
CA PHE A 29 -2.99 -2.93 10.97
C PHE A 29 -2.00 -3.21 12.11
N GLU A 30 -2.29 -4.23 12.92
CA GLU A 30 -1.30 -4.79 13.84
C GLU A 30 -0.17 -5.47 13.07
N ALA A 31 1.09 -5.21 13.44
CA ALA A 31 2.25 -5.69 12.69
C ALA A 31 2.29 -7.23 12.54
N ASP A 32 1.78 -7.95 13.55
CA ASP A 32 1.72 -9.41 13.55
C ASP A 32 0.71 -9.96 12.53
N SER A 33 -0.39 -9.24 12.26
CA SER A 33 -1.41 -9.67 11.28
C SER A 33 -0.92 -9.57 9.83
N LEU A 34 0.16 -8.82 9.59
CA LEU A 34 0.76 -8.60 8.28
C LEU A 34 2.15 -9.23 8.12
N ALA A 35 2.62 -10.05 9.07
CA ALA A 35 3.96 -10.65 9.01
C ALA A 35 4.21 -11.42 7.69
N ASP A 36 3.25 -12.24 7.25
CA ASP A 36 3.34 -12.98 5.97
C ASP A 36 3.33 -12.03 4.75
N VAL A 37 2.56 -10.95 4.80
CA VAL A 37 2.55 -9.91 3.77
C VAL A 37 3.92 -9.25 3.66
N LEU A 38 4.54 -8.90 4.79
CA LEU A 38 5.89 -8.31 4.81
C LEU A 38 6.94 -9.25 4.21
N VAL A 39 6.87 -10.55 4.49
CA VAL A 39 7.76 -11.54 3.87
C VAL A 39 7.60 -11.56 2.34
N ARG A 40 6.37 -11.51 1.84
CA ARG A 40 6.07 -11.48 0.40
C ARG A 40 6.56 -10.19 -0.26
N LEU A 41 6.31 -9.04 0.37
CA LEU A 41 6.77 -7.75 -0.12
C LEU A 41 8.30 -7.66 -0.19
N ARG A 42 9.01 -8.18 0.82
CA ARG A 42 10.49 -8.27 0.79
C ARG A 42 11.00 -9.13 -0.37
N ARG A 43 10.30 -10.23 -0.69
CA ARG A 43 10.63 -11.04 -1.87
C ARG A 43 10.38 -10.27 -3.18
N ALA A 44 9.24 -9.61 -3.29
CA ALA A 44 8.90 -8.78 -4.45
C ALA A 44 9.91 -7.64 -4.65
N GLN A 45 10.40 -7.02 -3.56
CA GLN A 45 11.47 -6.03 -3.60
C GLN A 45 12.77 -6.61 -4.19
N GLY A 46 13.17 -7.81 -3.77
CA GLY A 46 14.35 -8.48 -4.33
C GLY A 46 14.18 -8.81 -5.83
N GLN A 47 12.99 -9.26 -6.22
CA GLN A 47 12.67 -9.53 -7.62
C GLN A 47 12.69 -8.25 -8.47
N LEU A 48 12.16 -7.13 -7.95
CA LEU A 48 12.23 -5.84 -8.61
C LEU A 48 13.68 -5.35 -8.77
N GLY A 49 14.52 -5.55 -7.74
CA GLY A 49 15.95 -5.31 -7.85
C GLY A 49 16.60 -6.14 -8.97
N GLY A 50 16.17 -7.39 -9.11
CA GLY A 50 16.55 -8.25 -10.25
C GLY A 50 16.14 -7.66 -11.59
N VAL A 51 14.90 -7.18 -11.73
CA VAL A 51 14.41 -6.53 -12.97
C VAL A 51 15.25 -5.30 -13.32
N ILE A 52 15.59 -4.46 -12.33
CA ILE A 52 16.46 -3.29 -12.52
C ILE A 52 17.82 -3.73 -13.06
N GLN A 53 18.45 -4.73 -12.44
CA GLN A 53 19.71 -5.30 -12.92
C GLN A 53 19.60 -5.88 -14.34
N MET A 54 18.47 -6.50 -14.70
CA MET A 54 18.28 -7.01 -16.07
C MET A 54 18.26 -5.88 -17.10
N ILE A 55 17.67 -4.74 -16.76
CA ILE A 55 17.65 -3.55 -17.63
C ILE A 55 19.03 -2.92 -17.73
N GLU A 56 19.73 -2.75 -16.61
CA GLU A 56 21.09 -2.19 -16.57
C GLU A 56 22.09 -3.04 -17.38
N ASN A 57 21.87 -4.34 -17.45
CA ASN A 57 22.68 -5.28 -18.23
C ASN A 57 22.13 -5.53 -19.65
N GLU A 58 21.21 -4.69 -20.14
CA GLU A 58 20.65 -4.73 -21.50
C GLU A 58 20.10 -6.11 -21.91
N ARG A 59 19.43 -6.81 -20.98
CA ARG A 59 18.85 -8.12 -21.25
C ARG A 59 17.65 -8.07 -22.21
N ASP A 60 17.31 -9.24 -22.75
CA ASP A 60 16.17 -9.40 -23.65
C ASP A 60 14.86 -8.86 -23.05
N CYS A 61 14.15 -8.09 -23.87
CA CYS A 61 12.92 -7.41 -23.49
C CYS A 61 11.84 -8.40 -23.00
N LYS A 62 11.70 -9.58 -23.61
CA LYS A 62 10.70 -10.57 -23.19
C LYS A 62 11.00 -11.10 -21.80
N ASP A 63 12.27 -11.35 -21.50
CA ASP A 63 12.69 -11.81 -20.17
C ASP A 63 12.41 -10.75 -19.10
N VAL A 64 12.71 -9.47 -19.39
CA VAL A 64 12.43 -8.34 -18.49
C VAL A 64 10.94 -8.21 -18.22
N ILE A 65 10.10 -8.23 -19.26
CA ILE A 65 8.65 -8.12 -19.13
C ILE A 65 8.07 -9.31 -18.38
N ALA A 66 8.57 -10.53 -18.61
CA ALA A 66 8.13 -11.72 -17.88
C ALA A 66 8.42 -11.60 -16.38
N GLN A 67 9.61 -11.13 -16.00
CA GLN A 67 9.97 -10.92 -14.59
C GLN A 67 9.18 -9.77 -13.96
N LEU A 68 8.99 -8.66 -14.68
CA LEU A 68 8.16 -7.55 -14.20
C LEU A 68 6.71 -7.99 -13.96
N ALA A 69 6.14 -8.81 -14.86
CA ALA A 69 4.82 -9.39 -14.66
C ALA A 69 4.76 -10.33 -13.45
N ALA A 70 5.85 -11.05 -13.13
CA ALA A 70 5.93 -11.86 -11.92
C ALA A 70 5.95 -11.00 -10.65
N VAL A 71 6.68 -9.88 -10.67
CA VAL A 71 6.69 -8.89 -9.58
C VAL A 71 5.30 -8.31 -9.37
N SER A 72 4.62 -7.86 -10.44
CA SER A 72 3.26 -7.31 -10.35
C SER A 72 2.31 -8.29 -9.66
N ARG A 73 2.27 -9.56 -10.10
CA ARG A 73 1.42 -10.60 -9.49
C ARG A 73 1.77 -10.89 -8.02
N ALA A 74 3.02 -10.67 -7.60
CA ALA A 74 3.39 -10.80 -6.19
C ALA A 74 2.85 -9.63 -5.37
N LEU A 75 2.92 -8.41 -5.91
CA LEU A 75 2.35 -7.20 -5.30
C LEU A 75 0.83 -7.28 -5.21
N ASP A 76 0.13 -7.70 -6.26
CA ASP A 76 -1.33 -7.85 -6.27
C ASP A 76 -1.79 -8.82 -5.17
N ARG A 77 -1.11 -9.96 -5.04
CA ARG A 77 -1.41 -10.94 -3.99
C ARG A 77 -1.15 -10.40 -2.58
N ALA A 78 -0.14 -9.57 -2.41
CA ALA A 78 0.12 -8.90 -1.13
C ALA A 78 -0.97 -7.85 -0.82
N GLY A 79 -1.34 -7.04 -1.82
CA GLY A 79 -2.42 -6.05 -1.71
C GLY A 79 -3.77 -6.68 -1.35
N PHE A 80 -4.16 -7.76 -2.03
CA PHE A 80 -5.37 -8.50 -1.69
C PHE A 80 -5.37 -9.01 -0.25
N LYS A 81 -4.23 -9.51 0.24
CA LYS A 81 -4.15 -9.99 1.62
C LYS A 81 -4.27 -8.85 2.63
N ILE A 82 -3.68 -7.68 2.38
CA ILE A 82 -3.82 -6.49 3.23
C ILE A 82 -5.29 -6.06 3.34
N ILE A 83 -5.97 -5.95 2.19
CA ILE A 83 -7.37 -5.54 2.14
C ILE A 83 -8.26 -6.56 2.86
N ALA A 84 -8.04 -7.86 2.62
CA ALA A 84 -8.78 -8.92 3.30
C ALA A 84 -8.60 -8.88 4.82
N THR A 85 -7.37 -8.68 5.30
CA THR A 85 -7.09 -8.52 6.74
C THR A 85 -7.82 -7.30 7.32
N GLY A 86 -7.84 -6.18 6.60
CA GLY A 86 -8.58 -4.98 7.02
C GLY A 86 -10.08 -5.22 7.10
N LEU A 87 -10.66 -5.91 6.11
CA LEU A 87 -12.09 -6.26 6.10
C LEU A 87 -12.46 -7.18 7.27
N GLU A 88 -11.64 -8.21 7.53
CA GLU A 88 -11.82 -9.11 8.68
C GLU A 88 -11.80 -8.35 10.01
N GLN A 89 -10.90 -7.37 10.15
CA GLN A 89 -10.79 -6.53 11.34
C GLN A 89 -12.02 -5.63 11.53
N CYS A 90 -12.48 -4.95 10.48
CA CYS A 90 -13.70 -4.12 10.54
C CYS A 90 -14.93 -4.94 10.97
N VAL A 91 -15.06 -6.19 10.50
CA VAL A 91 -16.15 -7.09 10.90
C VAL A 91 -16.01 -7.55 12.35
N ARG A 92 -14.78 -7.79 12.82
CA ARG A 92 -14.50 -8.36 14.15
C ARG A 92 -14.56 -7.32 15.27
N GLU A 93 -14.14 -6.09 15.01
CA GLU A 93 -13.98 -5.07 16.05
C GLU A 93 -15.28 -4.36 16.44
N GLY A 94 -16.41 -4.65 15.76
CA GLY A 94 -17.71 -4.10 16.17
C GLY A 94 -17.69 -2.58 16.25
N ALA A 95 -16.96 -1.94 15.34
CA ALA A 95 -16.94 -0.48 15.23
C ALA A 95 -18.37 0.06 15.12
N ASP A 96 -18.55 1.32 15.52
CA ASP A 96 -19.80 2.06 15.32
C ASP A 96 -20.33 1.72 13.90
N PRO A 97 -21.59 1.24 13.77
CA PRO A 97 -22.11 0.76 12.49
C PRO A 97 -21.91 1.75 11.33
N ASP A 98 -21.91 3.05 11.62
CA ASP A 98 -21.63 4.09 10.63
C ASP A 98 -20.15 4.11 10.19
N GLN A 99 -19.20 3.93 11.12
CA GLN A 99 -17.77 3.81 10.80
C GLN A 99 -17.43 2.49 10.10
N ALA A 100 -17.99 1.37 10.57
CA ALA A 100 -17.78 0.06 9.95
C ALA A 100 -18.23 0.04 8.48
N GLN A 101 -19.34 0.73 8.17
CA GLN A 101 -19.87 0.81 6.81
C GLN A 101 -19.00 1.69 5.90
N LEU A 102 -18.44 2.79 6.42
CA LEU A 102 -17.48 3.64 5.71
C LEU A 102 -16.17 2.89 5.41
N ASP A 103 -15.64 2.16 6.39
CA ASP A 103 -14.39 1.42 6.24
C ASP A 103 -14.52 0.28 5.24
N ARG A 104 -15.65 -0.45 5.28
CA ARG A 104 -15.94 -1.49 4.29
C ARG A 104 -16.02 -0.92 2.88
N ALA A 105 -16.78 0.16 2.68
CA ALA A 105 -16.91 0.80 1.37
C ALA A 105 -15.56 1.33 0.85
N HIS A 106 -14.71 1.83 1.75
CA HIS A 106 -13.36 2.25 1.40
C HIS A 106 -12.48 1.08 0.97
N LEU A 107 -12.48 -0.03 1.72
CA LEU A 107 -11.73 -1.24 1.40
C LEU A 107 -12.21 -1.90 0.10
N GLU A 108 -13.52 -1.91 -0.17
CA GLU A 108 -14.08 -2.35 -1.47
C GLU A 108 -13.55 -1.51 -2.63
N LYS A 109 -13.48 -0.19 -2.46
CA LYS A 109 -12.91 0.71 -3.49
C LYS A 109 -11.42 0.43 -3.73
N LEU A 110 -10.65 0.19 -2.68
CA LEU A 110 -9.24 -0.19 -2.79
C LEU A 110 -9.09 -1.52 -3.53
N PHE A 111 -9.96 -2.49 -3.25
CA PHE A 111 -9.96 -3.79 -3.94
C PHE A 111 -10.19 -3.65 -5.45
N MET A 112 -11.19 -2.84 -5.84
CA MET A 112 -11.48 -2.59 -7.25
C MET A 112 -10.35 -1.86 -7.98
N SER A 113 -9.50 -1.11 -7.27
CA SER A 113 -8.33 -0.44 -7.86
C SER A 113 -7.13 -1.37 -8.12
N LEU A 114 -7.15 -2.58 -7.55
CA LEU A 114 -6.11 -3.59 -7.71
C LEU A 114 -6.46 -4.62 -8.81
N ALA A 115 -7.67 -4.55 -9.37
CA ALA A 115 -8.22 -5.49 -10.36
C ALA A 115 -8.03 -5.01 -11.80
#